data_AF-A0A0Q5QMX8-F1
#
_entry.id   AF-A0A0Q5QMX8-F1
#
_cell.length_a   1.000
_cell.length_b   1.000
_cell.length_c   1.000
_cell.angle_alpha   90.00
_cell.angle_beta   90.00
_cell.angle_gamma   90.00
#
_symmetry.space_group_name_H-M   'P 1'
#
loop_
_entity.id
_entity.type
_entity.pdbx_description
1 polymer ?
#
loop_
_entity_poly.entity_id
_entity_poly.type
_entity_poly.pdbx_seq_one_letter_code
_entity_poly.pdbx_strand_id
1 'polypeptide(L)'
;MADGDKIDVNTEGLHAASKKILELGDSTDNAVADGSGLSGLITGTVTGGKLTGFATDGPLRRIPGATADAGHTLAGRFYVLGELVSTAADKYQAGDTAAARAINTAGYLNDPGSR
;
A
#
# COMPACT_ATOMS: atom_id res chain seq x y z
N MET A 1 -1.74 -13.78 38.18
CA MET A 1 -1.14 -13.74 36.82
C MET A 1 -1.26 -12.29 36.38
N ALA A 2 -0.16 -11.66 35.97
CA ALA A 2 -0.14 -10.23 35.64
C ALA A 2 -1.08 -9.93 34.46
N ASP A 3 -1.78 -8.80 34.57
CA ASP A 3 -2.60 -8.20 33.52
C ASP A 3 -1.84 -8.20 32.20
N GLY A 4 -2.41 -8.83 31.17
CA GLY A 4 -1.88 -8.69 29.82
C GLY A 4 -1.99 -7.22 29.43
N ASP A 5 -0.85 -6.58 29.16
CA ASP A 5 -0.79 -5.23 28.61
C ASP A 5 -1.78 -5.15 27.44
N LYS A 6 -2.87 -4.41 27.63
CA LYS A 6 -3.78 -4.10 26.54
C LYS A 6 -3.03 -3.13 25.64
N ILE A 7 -2.58 -3.63 24.50
CA ILE A 7 -2.02 -2.79 23.45
C ILE A 7 -3.20 -1.97 22.90
N ASP A 8 -3.25 -0.70 23.26
CA ASP A 8 -4.19 0.25 22.66
C ASP A 8 -3.73 0.52 21.22
N VAL A 9 -4.38 -0.16 20.27
CA VAL A 9 -4.04 -0.03 18.85
C VAL A 9 -4.87 1.11 18.26
N ASN A 10 -4.19 2.18 17.85
CA ASN A 10 -4.82 3.28 17.11
C ASN A 10 -5.20 2.83 15.69
N THR A 11 -6.40 2.27 15.53
CA THR A 11 -6.92 1.76 14.25
C THR A 11 -7.10 2.86 13.21
N GLU A 12 -7.49 4.07 13.61
CA GLU A 12 -7.56 5.24 12.71
C GLU A 12 -6.18 5.61 12.16
N GLY A 13 -5.16 5.54 13.01
CA GLY A 13 -3.76 5.73 12.62
C GLY A 13 -3.29 4.67 11.61
N LEU A 14 -3.72 3.42 11.77
CA LEU A 14 -3.42 2.35 10.82
C LEU A 14 -4.16 2.52 9.48
N HIS A 15 -5.44 2.90 9.48
CA HIS A 15 -6.17 3.23 8.25
C HIS A 15 -5.51 4.41 7.50
N ALA A 16 -5.11 5.45 8.22
CA ALA A 16 -4.39 6.58 7.64
C ALA A 16 -3.02 6.18 7.07
N ALA A 17 -2.29 5.29 7.75
CA ALA A 17 -1.02 4.76 7.27
C ALA A 17 -1.22 3.90 6.01
N SER A 18 -2.20 2.99 6.01
CA SER A 18 -2.60 2.20 4.84
C SER A 18 -2.87 3.10 3.64
N LYS A 19 -3.71 4.12 3.81
CA LYS A 19 -4.06 5.07 2.74
C LYS A 19 -2.81 5.71 2.13
N LYS A 20 -1.89 6.22 2.95
CA LYS A 20 -0.64 6.82 2.48
C LYS A 20 0.24 5.83 1.72
N ILE A 21 0.28 4.57 2.16
CA ILE A 21 1.05 3.52 1.50
C ILE A 21 0.46 3.20 0.13
N LEU A 22 -0.87 3.12 0.01
CA LEU A 22 -1.56 2.94 -1.27
C LEU A 22 -1.30 4.11 -2.22
N GLU A 23 -1.38 5.35 -1.72
CA GLU A 23 -1.05 6.56 -2.50
C GLU A 23 0.41 6.56 -3.00
N LEU A 24 1.36 6.00 -2.22
CA LEU A 24 2.75 5.80 -2.67
C LEU A 24 2.84 4.74 -3.79
N GLY A 25 2.02 3.69 -3.72
CA GLY A 25 1.86 2.72 -4.80
C GLY A 25 1.40 3.39 -6.10
N ASP A 26 0.31 4.16 -6.03
CA ASP A 26 -0.23 4.91 -7.17
C ASP A 26 0.80 5.88 -7.76
N SER A 27 1.47 6.65 -6.90
CA SER A 27 2.49 7.61 -7.34
C SER A 27 3.69 6.93 -8.00
N THR A 28 4.07 5.75 -7.52
CA THR A 28 5.19 4.99 -8.10
C THR A 28 4.81 4.45 -9.48
N ASP A 29 3.60 3.92 -9.62
CA ASP A 29 3.10 3.39 -10.89
C ASP A 29 2.96 4.48 -11.95
N ASN A 30 2.45 5.65 -11.57
CA ASN A 30 2.37 6.82 -12.44
C ASN A 30 3.76 7.31 -12.89
N ALA A 31 4.73 7.38 -11.98
CA ALA A 31 6.10 7.78 -12.32
C ALA A 31 6.77 6.81 -13.31
N VAL A 32 6.48 5.51 -13.18
CA VAL A 32 6.93 4.48 -14.12
C VAL A 32 6.28 4.64 -15.49
N ALA A 33 4.97 4.90 -15.53
CA ALA A 33 4.24 5.12 -16.77
C ALA A 33 4.78 6.36 -17.51
N ASP A 34 5.01 7.46 -16.80
CA ASP A 34 5.59 8.70 -17.34
C ASP A 34 7.01 8.45 -17.89
N GLY A 35 7.86 7.76 -17.12
CA GLY A 35 9.22 7.43 -17.53
C GLY A 35 9.26 6.53 -18.77
N SER A 36 8.35 5.57 -18.86
CA SER A 36 8.19 4.68 -20.01
C SER A 36 7.70 5.44 -21.25
N GLY A 37 6.76 6.37 -21.09
CA GLY A 37 6.29 7.25 -22.15
C GLY A 37 7.40 8.15 -22.70
N LEU A 38 8.22 8.75 -21.84
CA LEU A 38 9.36 9.58 -22.24
C LEU A 38 10.42 8.76 -22.98
N SER A 39 10.72 7.54 -22.52
CA SER A 39 11.62 6.62 -23.22
C SER A 39 11.10 6.25 -24.62
N GLY A 40 9.79 6.02 -24.75
CA GLY A 40 9.13 5.77 -26.03
C GLY A 40 9.29 6.94 -27.01
N LEU A 41 9.09 8.18 -26.54
CA LEU A 41 9.28 9.40 -27.33
C LEU A 41 10.73 9.58 -27.78
N ILE A 42 11.69 9.39 -26.87
CA ILE A 42 13.13 9.48 -27.19
C ILE A 42 13.50 8.42 -28.22
N THR A 43 13.08 7.18 -28.01
CA THR A 43 13.34 6.06 -28.93
C THR A 43 12.73 6.34 -30.30
N GLY A 44 11.46 6.76 -30.37
CA GLY A 44 10.78 7.11 -31.62
C GLY A 44 11.49 8.24 -32.39
N THR A 45 11.96 9.27 -31.68
CA THR A 45 12.72 10.39 -32.26
C THR A 45 14.07 9.94 -32.80
N VAL A 46 14.79 9.08 -32.08
CA VAL A 46 16.13 8.60 -32.45
C VAL A 46 16.09 7.55 -33.57
N THR A 47 15.04 6.71 -33.61
CA THR A 47 14.86 5.67 -34.64
C THR A 47 14.49 6.27 -36.01
N GLY A 48 13.91 7.47 -36.04
CA GLY A 48 13.74 8.26 -37.26
C GLY A 48 15.03 8.85 -37.83
N GLY A 49 16.17 8.75 -37.12
CA GLY A 49 17.48 9.26 -37.52
C GLY A 49 18.58 8.19 -37.57
N LYS A 50 19.80 8.58 -37.99
CA LYS A 50 20.99 7.71 -38.19
C LYS A 50 21.51 6.94 -36.95
N LEU A 51 20.78 6.92 -35.83
CA LEU A 51 21.17 6.37 -34.53
C LEU A 51 20.38 5.09 -34.15
N THR A 52 19.76 4.44 -35.14
CA THR A 52 18.87 3.28 -34.95
C THR A 52 19.44 2.20 -34.03
N GLY A 53 20.70 1.79 -34.17
CA GLY A 53 21.29 0.75 -33.32
C GLY A 53 21.43 1.10 -31.83
N PHE A 54 21.57 2.38 -31.48
CA PHE A 54 21.64 2.84 -30.08
C PHE A 54 20.23 2.95 -29.45
N ALA A 55 19.20 3.10 -30.29
CA ALA A 55 17.81 3.18 -29.86
C ALA A 55 17.10 1.81 -29.84
N THR A 56 17.40 0.91 -30.78
CA THR A 56 16.67 -0.37 -30.92
C THR A 56 17.15 -1.44 -29.95
N ASP A 57 18.46 -1.51 -29.69
CA ASP A 57 19.09 -2.50 -28.78
C ASP A 57 20.07 -1.86 -27.78
N GLY A 58 20.21 -0.54 -27.79
CA GLY A 58 21.11 0.19 -26.90
C GLY A 58 20.54 0.49 -25.51
N PRO A 59 21.31 1.19 -24.66
CA PRO A 59 20.91 1.52 -23.29
C PRO A 59 19.61 2.33 -23.21
N LEU A 60 19.26 3.09 -24.25
CA LEU A 60 18.02 3.90 -24.30
C LEU A 60 16.73 3.06 -24.26
N ARG A 61 16.78 1.80 -24.67
CA ARG A 61 15.66 0.86 -24.55
C ARG A 61 15.76 -0.04 -23.33
N ARG A 62 16.98 -0.47 -22.97
CA ARG A 62 17.22 -1.42 -21.87
C ARG A 62 17.07 -0.81 -20.48
N ILE A 63 17.57 0.41 -20.26
CA ILE A 63 17.53 1.07 -18.95
C ILE A 63 16.07 1.39 -18.55
N PRO A 64 15.23 1.96 -19.42
CA PRO A 64 13.85 2.26 -19.06
C PRO A 64 13.00 1.01 -18.82
N GLY A 65 13.19 -0.07 -19.59
CA GLY A 65 12.48 -1.34 -19.35
C GLY A 65 12.79 -1.95 -17.98
N ALA A 66 14.07 -2.08 -17.63
CA ALA A 66 14.46 -2.60 -16.31
C ALA A 66 14.02 -1.70 -15.15
N THR A 67 13.98 -0.39 -15.39
CA THR A 67 13.51 0.60 -14.39
C THR A 67 12.00 0.52 -14.23
N ALA A 68 11.25 0.30 -15.32
CA ALA A 68 9.81 0.13 -15.28
C ALA A 68 9.41 -1.15 -14.55
N ASP A 69 10.05 -2.28 -14.83
CA ASP A 69 9.79 -3.55 -14.13
C ASP A 69 10.07 -3.44 -12.63
N ALA A 70 11.18 -2.80 -12.25
CA ALA A 70 11.52 -2.55 -10.86
C ALA A 70 10.51 -1.62 -10.16
N GLY A 71 10.05 -0.58 -10.87
CA GLY A 71 9.06 0.37 -10.36
C GLY A 71 7.67 -0.24 -10.20
N HIS A 72 7.18 -1.02 -11.16
CA HIS A 72 5.94 -1.79 -11.02
C HIS A 72 6.02 -2.80 -9.87
N THR A 73 7.17 -3.47 -9.71
CA THR A 73 7.41 -4.37 -8.56
C THR A 73 7.33 -3.62 -7.23
N LEU A 74 7.89 -2.41 -7.16
CA LEU A 74 7.85 -1.58 -5.96
C LEU A 74 6.42 -1.09 -5.67
N ALA A 75 5.69 -0.61 -6.68
CA ALA A 75 4.29 -0.23 -6.56
C ALA A 75 3.44 -1.41 -6.04
N GLY A 76 3.62 -2.60 -6.59
CA GLY A 76 2.99 -3.84 -6.11
C GLY A 76 3.25 -4.13 -4.63
N ARG A 77 4.48 -3.92 -4.15
CA ARG A 77 4.83 -4.09 -2.73
C ARG A 77 4.14 -3.07 -1.83
N PHE A 78 3.99 -1.82 -2.30
CA PHE A 78 3.22 -0.82 -1.56
C PHE A 78 1.75 -1.22 -1.47
N TYR A 79 1.12 -1.68 -2.55
CA TYR A 79 -0.28 -2.15 -2.49
C TYR A 79 -0.47 -3.28 -1.48
N VAL A 80 0.37 -4.33 -1.54
CA VAL A 80 0.29 -5.45 -0.59
C VAL A 80 0.48 -4.97 0.85
N LEU A 81 1.44 -4.08 1.11
CA LEU A 81 1.66 -3.55 2.46
C LEU A 81 0.46 -2.71 2.93
N GLY A 82 -0.10 -1.85 2.08
CA GLY A 82 -1.28 -1.05 2.39
C GLY A 82 -2.48 -1.92 2.75
N GLU A 83 -2.77 -2.95 1.94
CA GLU A 83 -3.85 -3.91 2.20
C GLU A 83 -3.65 -4.67 3.53
N LEU A 84 -2.43 -5.11 3.82
CA LEU A 84 -2.10 -5.77 5.08
C LEU A 84 -2.32 -4.86 6.29
N VAL A 85 -1.92 -3.59 6.20
CA VAL A 85 -2.12 -2.60 7.27
C VAL A 85 -3.60 -2.28 7.44
N SER A 86 -4.37 -2.16 6.35
CA SER A 86 -5.82 -1.97 6.40
C SER A 86 -6.51 -3.16 7.07
N THR A 87 -6.17 -4.38 6.64
CA THR A 87 -6.73 -5.61 7.20
C THR A 87 -6.41 -5.76 8.69
N ALA A 88 -5.21 -5.36 9.10
CA ALA A 88 -4.83 -5.36 10.51
C ALA A 88 -5.70 -4.39 11.31
N ALA A 89 -5.88 -3.16 10.83
CA ALA A 89 -6.74 -2.16 11.45
C ALA A 89 -8.18 -2.66 11.62
N ASP A 90 -8.75 -3.29 10.59
CA ASP A 90 -10.10 -3.84 10.62
C ASP A 90 -10.23 -4.95 11.67
N LYS A 91 -9.22 -5.83 11.79
CA LYS A 91 -9.19 -6.89 12.80
C LYS A 91 -9.13 -6.35 14.22
N TYR A 92 -8.31 -5.31 14.46
CA TYR A 92 -8.25 -4.66 15.77
C TYR A 92 -9.56 -3.96 16.11
N GLN A 93 -10.14 -3.21 15.18
CA GLN A 93 -11.43 -2.54 15.38
C GLN A 93 -12.57 -3.53 15.67
N ALA A 94 -12.59 -4.66 14.96
CA ALA A 94 -13.56 -5.73 15.21
C ALA A 94 -13.36 -6.38 16.59
N GLY A 95 -12.10 -6.61 16.99
CA GLY A 95 -11.73 -7.13 18.31
C GLY A 95 -12.18 -6.21 19.44
N ASP A 96 -11.92 -4.91 19.33
CA ASP A 96 -12.34 -3.90 20.31
C ASP A 96 -13.87 -3.83 20.41
N THR A 97 -14.57 -3.92 19.27
CA THR A 97 -16.03 -3.95 19.24
C THR A 97 -16.59 -5.18 19.96
N ALA A 98 -15.98 -6.35 19.78
CA ALA A 98 -16.39 -7.59 20.46
C ALA A 98 -16.13 -7.52 21.97
N ALA A 99 -14.98 -6.98 22.38
CA ALA A 99 -14.64 -6.77 23.78
C ALA A 99 -15.59 -5.77 24.46
N ALA A 100 -15.90 -4.64 23.81
CA ALA A 100 -16.84 -3.65 24.31
C ALA A 100 -18.25 -4.23 24.49
N ARG A 101 -18.72 -5.05 23.54
CA ARG A 101 -20.01 -5.76 23.67
C ARG A 101 -20.01 -6.72 24.85
N ALA A 102 -18.96 -7.52 25.02
CA ALA A 102 -18.85 -8.46 26.15
C ALA A 102 -18.86 -7.73 27.51
N ILE A 103 -18.17 -6.60 27.63
CA ILE A 103 -18.17 -5.76 28.83
C ILE A 103 -19.58 -5.20 29.10
N ASN A 104 -20.27 -4.67 28.09
CA ASN A 104 -21.63 -4.15 28.25
C ASN A 104 -22.63 -5.24 28.66
N THR A 105 -22.53 -6.45 28.08
CA THR A 105 -23.37 -7.60 28.47
C THR A 105 -23.08 -8.06 29.90
N ALA A 106 -21.81 -8.11 30.31
CA ALA A 106 -21.43 -8.43 31.68
C ALA A 106 -21.89 -7.36 32.68
N GLY A 107 -21.89 -6.07 32.28
CA GLY A 107 -22.42 -4.97 33.08
C GLY A 107 -23.93 -5.08 33.32
N TYR A 108 -24.70 -5.42 32.30
CA TYR A 108 -26.15 -5.65 32.43
C TYR A 108 -26.50 -6.79 33.40
N LEU A 109 -25.72 -7.87 33.41
CA LEU A 109 -25.96 -9.03 34.28
C LEU A 109 -25.57 -8.78 35.75
N ASN A 110 -24.69 -7.81 36.00
CA ASN A 110 -24.18 -7.48 37.33
C ASN A 110 -24.87 -6.27 37.97
N ASP A 111 -25.79 -5.59 37.28
CA ASP A 111 -26.64 -4.54 37.86
C ASP A 111 -27.86 -5.17 38.55
N PRO A 112 -27.95 -5.19 39.90
CA PRO A 112 -29.07 -5.79 40.60
C PRO A 112 -30.40 -5.04 40.38
N GLY A 113 -30.40 -3.83 39.80
CA GLY A 113 -31.60 -3.06 39.48
C GLY A 113 -32.18 -3.32 38.08
N SER A 114 -31.52 -4.12 37.24
CA SER A 114 -31.91 -4.36 35.84
C SER A 114 -32.60 -5.72 35.60
N ARG A 115 -32.70 -6.56 36.64
CA ARG A 115 -33.46 -7.81 36.67
C ARG A 115 -34.93 -7.60 36.97
#